data_AF-A0A3C0QY99-F1
#
_entry.id   AF-A0A3C0QY99-F1
#
_cell.length_a   1.000
_cell.length_b   1.000
_cell.length_c   1.000
_cell.angle_alpha   90.00
_cell.angle_beta   90.00
_cell.angle_gamma   90.00
#
_symmetry.space_group_name_H-M   'P 1'
#
loop_
_entity.id
_entity.type
_entity.pdbx_description
1 polymer ?
#
loop_
_entity_poly.entity_id
_entity_poly.type
_entity_poly.pdbx_seq_one_letter_code
_entity_poly.pdbx_strand_id
1 'polypeptide(L)'
;MNKELHRSRWWVVLSIFILSIVYACNGTNEDPPIEVIDPFAVRIYPAIRFQVIRGFGGATAFHPTNGTLPTQADFNTLFGTGPGQLGLTILRIRLASDDDPTWRNTELNHALMARALGAKVIASPWSPPIRMKTNNNLIGGTIRADAFEAYARYLNDFARWMSSNGAPLYAVSIQNEPDITVSYESCHWSAEQMRDFLRLHGHLITETLVMAPESFNFNQNFSNTILQNAQAAANLDIVAGHIYGGGLADYPLARTMGKELWMTEILDLDTTFADALLTARQMHDCMVVGQYSAYLWWYLRRFYGPIGEDGRVTKRGWVMANFSKFIRPGYFRIAATVNPSPGIHVSAYEGPNRIVIVALNSANHNVQQSFQVQGRSYTHFTSHTTSQTQNLVMGNRTAVSPSGQFSFLLPSQSLTTIVLE
;
A
#
# COMPACT_ATOMS: atom_id res chain seq x y z
N MET A 1 -2.21 54.79 -6.17
CA MET A 1 -0.93 54.14 -5.79
C MET A 1 -1.24 52.68 -5.46
N ASN A 2 -1.46 51.84 -6.46
CA ASN A 2 -0.43 51.01 -7.12
C ASN A 2 0.54 50.36 -6.14
N LYS A 3 0.31 49.06 -5.89
CA LYS A 3 1.36 48.05 -5.76
C LYS A 3 0.74 46.67 -6.04
N GLU A 4 0.83 46.28 -7.30
CA GLU A 4 0.79 44.88 -7.71
C GLU A 4 1.90 44.12 -7.00
N LEU A 5 1.60 42.92 -6.51
CA LEU A 5 2.59 41.96 -6.04
C LEU A 5 2.32 40.62 -6.74
N HIS A 6 3.15 40.40 -7.76
CA HIS A 6 3.38 39.14 -8.44
C HIS A 6 3.50 37.97 -7.45
N ARG A 7 2.71 36.91 -7.67
CA ARG A 7 3.05 35.56 -7.22
C ARG A 7 3.17 34.65 -8.43
N SER A 8 4.41 34.41 -8.82
CA SER A 8 4.83 33.43 -9.82
C SER A 8 4.51 32.01 -9.33
N ARG A 9 3.72 31.28 -10.13
CA ARG A 9 3.48 29.85 -9.98
C ARG A 9 4.59 29.13 -10.74
N TRP A 10 5.48 28.47 -10.02
CA TRP A 10 6.45 27.54 -10.59
C TRP A 10 5.73 26.26 -11.01
N TRP A 11 5.37 26.16 -12.29
CA TRP A 11 5.11 24.89 -12.94
C TRP A 11 6.42 24.40 -13.54
N VAL A 12 6.98 23.32 -12.97
CA VAL A 12 8.07 22.59 -13.62
C VAL A 12 7.45 21.80 -14.76
N VAL A 13 7.47 22.37 -15.97
CA VAL A 13 7.22 21.64 -17.21
C VAL A 13 8.55 21.02 -17.63
N LEU A 14 8.63 19.70 -17.58
CA LEU A 14 9.76 18.95 -18.13
C LEU A 14 9.62 18.96 -19.66
N SER A 15 10.20 19.96 -20.32
CA SER A 15 10.28 20.01 -21.78
C SER A 15 11.39 19.09 -22.27
N ILE A 16 11.02 17.98 -22.90
CA ILE A 16 11.94 17.11 -23.65
C ILE A 16 12.24 17.79 -24.98
N PHE A 17 13.49 18.23 -25.17
CA PHE A 17 14.01 18.65 -26.48
C PHE A 17 14.19 17.40 -27.36
N ILE A 18 13.52 17.35 -28.52
CA ILE A 18 13.85 16.41 -29.59
C ILE A 18 14.82 17.12 -30.53
N LEU A 19 16.06 16.62 -30.56
CA LEU A 19 17.10 17.04 -31.49
C LEU A 19 16.95 16.21 -32.76
N SER A 20 16.46 16.81 -33.85
CA SER A 20 16.40 16.17 -35.16
C SER A 20 17.79 16.24 -35.81
N ILE A 21 18.54 15.13 -35.80
CA ILE A 21 19.74 14.98 -36.63
C ILE A 21 19.28 14.42 -37.97
N VAL A 22 19.37 15.24 -39.02
CA VAL A 22 19.24 14.81 -40.41
C VAL A 22 20.59 14.23 -40.84
N TYR A 23 20.63 12.94 -41.14
CA TYR A 23 21.71 12.33 -41.90
C TYR A 23 21.15 11.91 -43.25
N ALA A 24 21.61 12.56 -44.31
CA ALA A 24 21.39 12.12 -45.68
C ALA A 24 22.61 11.29 -46.12
N CYS A 25 22.39 10.05 -46.57
CA CYS A 25 22.82 9.57 -47.89
C CYS A 25 22.58 8.06 -48.07
N ASN A 26 22.14 7.72 -49.28
CA ASN A 26 22.07 6.43 -49.97
C ASN A 26 20.86 5.51 -49.72
N GLY A 27 19.86 5.67 -50.60
CA GLY A 27 19.56 4.58 -51.53
C GLY A 27 18.41 3.62 -51.21
N THR A 28 17.22 4.12 -50.89
CA THR A 28 15.89 3.60 -51.28
C THR A 28 14.86 4.70 -51.00
N ASN A 29 14.07 5.12 -51.99
CA ASN A 29 13.01 6.13 -51.84
C ASN A 29 11.77 5.56 -51.14
N GLU A 30 11.94 5.08 -49.91
CA GLU A 30 10.85 5.10 -48.95
C GLU A 30 11.39 5.90 -47.76
N ASP A 31 10.76 7.05 -47.49
CA ASP A 31 10.98 7.72 -46.22
C ASP A 31 10.81 6.65 -45.13
N PRO A 32 11.75 6.51 -44.17
CA PRO A 32 11.54 5.61 -43.06
C PRO A 32 10.18 5.97 -42.46
N PRO A 33 9.31 4.97 -42.19
CA PRO A 33 7.96 5.25 -41.71
C PRO A 33 8.08 6.20 -40.54
N ILE A 34 7.49 7.40 -40.69
CA ILE A 34 7.44 8.39 -39.62
C ILE A 34 6.73 7.67 -38.47
N GLU A 35 7.48 7.32 -37.43
CA GLU A 35 6.89 6.70 -36.25
C GLU A 35 5.98 7.77 -35.64
N VAL A 36 4.67 7.63 -35.87
CA VAL A 36 3.68 8.50 -35.26
C VAL A 36 3.72 8.21 -33.77
N ILE A 37 4.43 9.05 -33.03
CA ILE A 37 4.47 8.99 -31.58
C ILE A 37 3.10 9.45 -31.09
N ASP A 38 2.23 8.50 -30.72
CA ASP A 38 1.01 8.79 -29.97
C ASP A 38 1.44 9.42 -28.62
N PRO A 39 1.22 10.73 -28.40
CA PRO A 39 1.67 11.41 -27.19
C PRO A 39 0.88 10.96 -25.96
N PHE A 40 -0.26 10.30 -26.16
CA PHE A 40 -1.11 9.77 -25.10
C PHE A 40 -0.87 8.27 -24.85
N ALA A 41 0.07 7.64 -25.55
CA ALA A 41 0.40 6.24 -25.32
C ALA A 41 1.03 6.03 -23.93
N VAL A 42 0.57 4.99 -23.23
CA VAL A 42 1.20 4.53 -22.00
C VAL A 42 2.47 3.77 -22.36
N ARG A 43 3.62 4.35 -22.04
CA ARG A 43 4.93 3.70 -22.21
C ARG A 43 5.34 3.04 -20.91
N ILE A 44 5.75 1.77 -20.97
CA ILE A 44 6.17 0.96 -19.81
C ILE A 44 7.62 0.54 -19.99
N TYR A 45 8.45 0.76 -18.98
CA TYR A 45 9.89 0.53 -19.00
C TYR A 45 10.30 -0.49 -17.91
N PRO A 46 10.25 -1.79 -18.20
CA PRO A 46 10.61 -2.85 -17.23
C PRO A 46 12.04 -2.76 -16.70
N ALA A 47 12.95 -2.11 -17.42
CA ALA A 47 14.33 -1.92 -16.99
C ALA A 47 14.48 -0.91 -15.84
N ILE A 48 13.48 -0.06 -15.58
CA ILE A 48 13.51 0.95 -14.52
C ILE A 48 12.59 0.50 -13.40
N ARG A 49 13.17 -0.11 -12.37
CA ARG A 49 12.48 -0.58 -11.17
C ARG A 49 12.49 0.47 -10.07
N PHE A 50 11.42 0.47 -9.28
CA PHE A 50 11.26 1.25 -8.06
C PHE A 50 11.16 0.32 -6.86
N GLN A 51 10.21 0.55 -5.95
CA GLN A 51 10.05 -0.25 -4.75
C GLN A 51 9.56 -1.67 -5.06
N VAL A 52 9.95 -2.61 -4.19
CA VAL A 52 9.35 -3.94 -4.12
C VAL A 52 7.96 -3.85 -3.48
N ILE A 53 7.02 -4.62 -3.99
CA ILE A 53 5.68 -4.75 -3.43
C ILE A 53 5.67 -5.88 -2.43
N ARG A 54 5.35 -5.57 -1.18
CA ARG A 54 5.24 -6.51 -0.07
C ARG A 54 3.85 -7.11 0.05
N GLY A 55 2.84 -6.33 -0.34
CA GLY A 55 1.47 -6.80 -0.43
C GLY A 55 0.44 -5.74 -0.11
N PHE A 56 -0.78 -6.22 -0.03
CA PHE A 56 -1.98 -5.45 0.27
C PHE A 56 -2.76 -6.19 1.33
N GLY A 57 -3.46 -5.47 2.19
CA GLY A 57 -4.01 -6.08 3.38
C GLY A 57 -5.01 -5.24 4.14
N GLY A 58 -5.17 -5.59 5.40
CA GLY A 58 -5.89 -4.79 6.38
C GLY A 58 -5.95 -5.46 7.73
N ALA A 59 -6.79 -4.90 8.61
CA ALA A 59 -6.83 -5.26 10.02
C ALA A 59 -8.04 -6.12 10.43
N THR A 60 -7.82 -6.92 11.47
CA THR A 60 -8.87 -7.61 12.26
C THR A 60 -8.87 -7.18 13.73
N ALA A 61 -8.22 -6.05 14.01
CA ALA A 61 -8.06 -5.50 15.34
C ALA A 61 -9.41 -5.25 16.03
N PHE A 62 -9.47 -5.55 17.33
CA PHE A 62 -10.66 -5.34 18.17
C PHE A 62 -11.95 -6.06 17.70
N HIS A 63 -12.99 -5.99 18.53
CA HIS A 63 -14.35 -6.28 18.09
C HIS A 63 -14.99 -4.96 17.63
N PRO A 64 -15.33 -4.78 16.35
CA PRO A 64 -16.12 -3.61 15.96
C PRO A 64 -17.48 -3.63 16.68
N THR A 65 -17.89 -2.49 17.25
CA THR A 65 -19.23 -2.35 17.85
C THR A 65 -20.29 -2.68 16.80
N ASN A 66 -21.22 -3.59 17.10
CA ASN A 66 -22.22 -4.09 16.14
C ASN A 66 -21.60 -4.69 14.86
N GLY A 67 -20.41 -5.29 14.94
CA GLY A 67 -19.83 -6.08 13.85
C GLY A 67 -19.63 -7.52 14.25
N THR A 68 -19.27 -8.34 13.28
CA THR A 68 -18.97 -9.76 13.52
C THR A 68 -17.48 -10.02 13.33
N LEU A 69 -16.87 -10.83 14.19
CA LEU A 69 -15.50 -11.30 13.92
C LEU A 69 -15.43 -12.05 12.58
N PRO A 70 -14.32 -11.93 11.84
CA PRO A 70 -14.13 -12.70 10.61
C PRO A 70 -14.07 -14.21 10.89
N THR A 71 -14.74 -14.98 10.05
CA THR A 71 -14.76 -16.45 10.06
C THR A 71 -13.68 -17.01 9.14
N GLN A 72 -13.42 -18.32 9.19
CA GLN A 72 -12.54 -18.99 8.23
C GLN A 72 -12.94 -18.75 6.76
N ALA A 73 -14.25 -18.68 6.47
CA ALA A 73 -14.75 -18.38 5.13
C ALA A 73 -14.41 -16.95 4.69
N ASP A 74 -14.44 -15.99 5.63
CA ASP A 74 -13.98 -14.63 5.37
C ASP A 74 -12.48 -14.61 5.07
N PHE A 75 -11.64 -15.32 5.84
CA PHE A 75 -10.20 -15.43 5.55
C PHE A 75 -9.91 -16.06 4.18
N ASN A 76 -10.63 -17.12 3.80
CA ASN A 76 -10.52 -17.72 2.47
C ASN A 76 -10.86 -16.71 1.37
N THR A 77 -11.88 -15.89 1.58
CA THR A 77 -12.27 -14.84 0.64
C THR A 77 -11.24 -13.70 0.58
N LEU A 78 -10.73 -13.26 1.73
CA LEU A 78 -9.76 -12.16 1.84
C LEU A 78 -8.40 -12.53 1.24
N PHE A 79 -7.83 -13.69 1.62
CA PHE A 79 -6.43 -14.01 1.33
C PHE A 79 -6.24 -15.05 0.20
N GLY A 80 -7.29 -15.79 -0.17
CA GLY A 80 -7.23 -16.74 -1.28
C GLY A 80 -7.14 -16.04 -2.65
N THR A 81 -6.68 -16.77 -3.68
CA THR A 81 -6.48 -16.24 -5.04
C THR A 81 -7.40 -16.86 -6.09
N GLY A 82 -8.33 -17.74 -5.71
CA GLY A 82 -9.33 -18.35 -6.60
C GLY A 82 -10.46 -17.39 -7.01
N PRO A 83 -11.43 -17.85 -7.82
CA PRO A 83 -12.62 -17.07 -8.16
C PRO A 83 -13.35 -16.60 -6.90
N GLY A 84 -13.83 -15.36 -6.87
CA GLY A 84 -14.51 -14.82 -5.68
C GLY A 84 -13.57 -14.25 -4.61
N GLN A 85 -12.26 -14.51 -4.68
CA GLN A 85 -11.31 -14.19 -3.61
C GLN A 85 -10.39 -13.00 -3.98
N LEU A 86 -9.96 -12.24 -2.97
CA LEU A 86 -9.31 -10.94 -3.13
C LEU A 86 -7.78 -11.02 -3.24
N GLY A 87 -7.17 -12.08 -2.74
CA GLY A 87 -5.72 -12.26 -2.79
C GLY A 87 -4.94 -11.25 -1.93
N LEU A 88 -5.50 -10.78 -0.82
CA LEU A 88 -4.73 -10.04 0.18
C LEU A 88 -3.56 -10.88 0.69
N THR A 89 -2.52 -10.23 1.21
CA THR A 89 -1.25 -10.87 1.56
C THR A 89 -0.62 -10.35 2.85
N ILE A 90 -1.27 -9.37 3.50
CA ILE A 90 -0.84 -8.85 4.79
C ILE A 90 -2.07 -8.75 5.71
N LEU A 91 -1.96 -9.32 6.90
CA LEU A 91 -2.91 -9.14 7.99
C LEU A 91 -2.26 -8.24 9.05
N ARG A 92 -2.98 -7.22 9.51
CA ARG A 92 -2.61 -6.41 10.67
C ARG A 92 -3.49 -6.79 11.87
N ILE A 93 -2.85 -7.14 12.98
CA ILE A 93 -3.54 -7.51 14.22
C ILE A 93 -3.25 -6.50 15.33
N ARG A 94 -4.11 -6.45 16.34
CA ARG A 94 -3.81 -5.76 17.59
C ARG A 94 -2.80 -6.55 18.40
N LEU A 95 -1.76 -5.86 18.86
CA LEU A 95 -0.96 -6.30 19.99
C LEU A 95 -1.68 -5.84 21.26
N ALA A 96 -2.30 -6.78 21.96
CA ALA A 96 -3.17 -6.50 23.08
C ALA A 96 -2.39 -5.96 24.28
N SER A 97 -2.73 -4.74 24.73
CA SER A 97 -2.10 -3.98 25.82
C SER A 97 -2.27 -4.62 27.21
N ASP A 98 -3.18 -5.59 27.32
CA ASP A 98 -3.54 -6.30 28.54
C ASP A 98 -3.11 -7.77 28.49
N ASP A 99 -3.04 -8.40 29.66
CA ASP A 99 -2.78 -9.84 29.76
C ASP A 99 -4.05 -10.68 29.52
N ASP A 100 -5.09 -10.12 28.88
CA ASP A 100 -6.31 -10.85 28.55
C ASP A 100 -5.99 -11.95 27.51
N PRO A 101 -6.09 -13.25 27.89
CA PRO A 101 -5.81 -14.34 26.98
C PRO A 101 -6.84 -14.44 25.85
N THR A 102 -8.05 -13.91 26.04
CA THR A 102 -9.14 -13.98 25.05
C THR A 102 -8.78 -13.22 23.78
N TRP A 103 -8.30 -11.99 23.94
CA TRP A 103 -7.89 -11.17 22.81
C TRP A 103 -6.63 -11.69 22.14
N ARG A 104 -5.64 -12.13 22.92
CA ARG A 104 -4.43 -12.75 22.36
C ARG A 104 -4.75 -14.00 21.54
N ASN A 105 -5.65 -14.87 22.03
CA ASN A 105 -6.07 -16.07 21.30
C ASN A 105 -6.89 -15.73 20.05
N THR A 106 -7.72 -14.69 20.09
CA THR A 106 -8.47 -14.22 18.92
C THR A 106 -7.52 -13.79 17.80
N GLU A 107 -6.52 -12.95 18.11
CA GLU A 107 -5.55 -12.49 17.12
C GLU A 107 -4.62 -13.60 16.64
N LEU A 108 -4.26 -14.55 17.52
CA LEU A 108 -3.54 -15.76 17.11
C LEU A 108 -4.35 -16.58 16.10
N ASN A 109 -5.64 -16.80 16.35
CA ASN A 109 -6.49 -17.55 15.43
C ASN A 109 -6.61 -16.85 14.07
N HIS A 110 -6.81 -15.52 14.05
CA HIS A 110 -6.79 -14.73 12.83
C HIS A 110 -5.45 -14.86 12.07
N ALA A 111 -4.34 -14.76 12.78
CA ALA A 111 -3.00 -14.92 12.22
C ALA A 111 -2.80 -16.32 11.61
N LEU A 112 -3.19 -17.38 12.30
CA LEU A 112 -3.11 -18.76 11.80
C LEU A 112 -3.92 -18.94 10.51
N MET A 113 -5.17 -18.43 10.47
CA MET A 113 -6.02 -18.51 9.28
C MET A 113 -5.42 -17.76 8.07
N ALA A 114 -4.89 -16.55 8.28
CA ALA A 114 -4.25 -15.78 7.21
C ALA A 114 -2.93 -16.42 6.74
N ARG A 115 -2.10 -16.92 7.66
CA ARG A 115 -0.83 -17.57 7.31
C ARG A 115 -1.02 -18.88 6.56
N ALA A 116 -2.07 -19.65 6.87
CA ALA A 116 -2.44 -20.84 6.11
C ALA A 116 -2.69 -20.53 4.61
N LEU A 117 -3.00 -19.28 4.29
CA LEU A 117 -3.21 -18.76 2.93
C LEU A 117 -2.01 -17.96 2.40
N GLY A 118 -0.87 -18.00 3.09
CA GLY A 118 0.39 -17.37 2.68
C GLY A 118 0.54 -15.89 3.03
N ALA A 119 -0.35 -15.34 3.88
CA ALA A 119 -0.24 -13.95 4.31
C ALA A 119 0.90 -13.74 5.32
N LYS A 120 1.50 -12.55 5.27
CA LYS A 120 2.31 -12.01 6.36
C LYS A 120 1.40 -11.49 7.45
N VAL A 121 1.85 -11.54 8.70
CA VAL A 121 1.13 -10.96 9.85
C VAL A 121 2.00 -9.86 10.45
N ILE A 122 1.45 -8.67 10.64
CA ILE A 122 2.08 -7.59 11.40
C ILE A 122 1.21 -7.25 12.62
N ALA A 123 1.84 -6.78 13.69
CA ALA A 123 1.12 -6.42 14.91
C ALA A 123 1.39 -4.98 15.32
N SER A 124 0.33 -4.26 15.71
CA SER A 124 0.44 -2.88 16.20
C SER A 124 -0.17 -2.77 17.60
N PRO A 125 0.54 -2.20 18.59
CA PRO A 125 -0.02 -1.88 19.89
C PRO A 125 -0.73 -0.53 19.84
N TRP A 126 -1.96 -0.46 20.37
CA TRP A 126 -2.64 0.81 20.61
C TRP A 126 -2.21 1.45 21.93
N SER A 127 -1.79 0.64 22.90
CA SER A 127 -1.25 1.14 24.16
C SER A 127 -0.18 0.21 24.72
N PRO A 128 0.80 0.72 25.47
CA PRO A 128 1.54 -0.08 26.42
C PRO A 128 0.63 -0.59 27.55
N PRO A 129 1.04 -1.66 28.29
CA PRO A 129 0.37 -2.03 29.53
C PRO A 129 0.24 -0.85 30.49
N ILE A 130 -0.90 -0.74 31.20
CA ILE A 130 -1.19 0.43 32.06
C ILE A 130 -0.08 0.77 33.04
N ARG A 131 0.60 -0.26 33.56
CA ARG A 131 1.73 -0.15 34.49
C ARG A 131 2.95 0.53 33.91
N MET A 132 3.03 0.76 32.59
CA MET A 132 4.11 1.43 31.87
C MET A 132 3.75 2.86 31.48
N LYS A 133 2.52 3.29 31.73
CA LYS A 133 2.00 4.60 31.31
C LYS A 133 2.02 5.61 32.44
N THR A 134 2.05 6.90 32.09
CA THR A 134 2.05 8.02 33.05
C THR A 134 0.73 8.19 33.80
N ASN A 135 -0.37 7.71 33.22
CA ASN A 135 -1.73 7.88 33.74
C ASN A 135 -2.37 6.57 34.26
N ASN A 136 -1.64 5.45 34.25
CA ASN A 136 -2.15 4.12 34.63
C ASN A 136 -3.49 3.75 33.94
N ASN A 137 -3.70 4.18 32.70
CA ASN A 137 -4.93 3.95 31.95
C ASN A 137 -4.59 3.55 30.51
N LEU A 138 -5.38 2.69 29.87
CA LEU A 138 -5.19 2.29 28.46
C LEU A 138 -5.49 3.43 27.47
N ILE A 139 -6.26 4.45 27.87
CA ILE A 139 -6.64 5.59 27.03
C ILE A 139 -5.74 6.79 27.34
N GLY A 140 -5.19 7.42 26.31
CA GLY A 140 -4.38 8.64 26.41
C GLY A 140 -3.09 8.47 27.20
N GLY A 141 -2.56 9.56 27.75
CA GLY A 141 -1.29 9.55 28.49
C GLY A 141 -0.08 9.27 27.58
N THR A 142 1.08 9.09 28.21
CA THR A 142 2.36 8.80 27.54
C THR A 142 3.01 7.59 28.18
N ILE A 143 3.93 6.95 27.47
CA ILE A 143 4.80 5.94 28.07
C ILE A 143 5.79 6.61 29.02
N ARG A 144 6.09 5.98 30.16
CA ARG A 144 7.14 6.47 31.06
C ARG A 144 8.52 6.11 30.50
N ALA A 145 9.46 7.03 30.60
CA ALA A 145 10.84 6.81 30.11
C ALA A 145 11.52 5.61 30.81
N ASP A 146 11.24 5.39 32.09
CA ASP A 146 11.75 4.25 32.87
C ASP A 146 11.17 2.90 32.44
N ALA A 147 10.11 2.89 31.61
CA ALA A 147 9.47 1.68 31.11
C ALA A 147 9.92 1.29 29.69
N PHE A 148 10.80 2.06 29.03
CA PHE A 148 11.16 1.82 27.63
C PHE A 148 11.78 0.43 27.41
N GLU A 149 12.73 0.02 28.26
CA GLU A 149 13.33 -1.30 28.14
C GLU A 149 12.29 -2.43 28.32
N ALA A 150 11.45 -2.30 29.35
CA ALA A 150 10.40 -3.27 29.63
C ALA A 150 9.38 -3.35 28.48
N TYR A 151 9.08 -2.22 27.83
CA TYR A 151 8.19 -2.18 26.67
C TYR A 151 8.83 -2.82 25.43
N ALA A 152 10.12 -2.60 25.16
CA ALA A 152 10.81 -3.29 24.06
C ALA A 152 10.79 -4.81 24.25
N ARG A 153 11.04 -5.30 25.48
CA ARG A 153 10.93 -6.73 25.81
C ARG A 153 9.50 -7.23 25.64
N TYR A 154 8.50 -6.45 26.03
CA TYR A 154 7.09 -6.80 25.86
C TYR A 154 6.69 -6.97 24.39
N LEU A 155 7.13 -6.07 23.49
CA LEU A 155 6.91 -6.22 22.05
C LEU A 155 7.59 -7.50 21.51
N ASN A 156 8.83 -7.74 21.94
CA ASN A 156 9.59 -8.92 21.55
C ASN A 156 8.96 -10.23 22.07
N ASP A 157 8.46 -10.23 23.31
CA ASP A 157 7.83 -11.41 23.93
C ASP A 157 6.51 -11.75 23.26
N PHE A 158 5.74 -10.74 22.81
CA PHE A 158 4.57 -10.99 21.97
C PHE A 158 4.95 -11.64 20.64
N ALA A 159 5.99 -11.13 19.96
CA ALA A 159 6.50 -11.72 18.73
C ALA A 159 6.98 -13.17 18.94
N ARG A 160 7.70 -13.43 20.04
CA ARG A 160 8.13 -14.79 20.43
C ARG A 160 6.95 -15.72 20.71
N TRP A 161 5.93 -15.23 21.40
CA TRP A 161 4.73 -16.00 21.71
C TRP A 161 3.97 -16.35 20.43
N MET A 162 3.78 -15.39 19.53
CA MET A 162 3.17 -15.62 18.22
C MET A 162 3.95 -16.66 17.41
N SER A 163 5.29 -16.56 17.38
CA SER A 163 6.18 -17.53 16.73
C SER A 163 6.03 -18.94 17.31
N SER A 164 6.10 -19.07 18.64
CA SER A 164 5.96 -20.34 19.36
C SER A 164 4.60 -21.02 19.14
N ASN A 165 3.55 -20.27 18.80
CA ASN A 165 2.22 -20.78 18.49
C ASN A 165 1.97 -20.96 16.98
N GLY A 166 3.03 -20.96 16.15
CA GLY A 166 2.92 -21.22 14.72
C GLY A 166 2.46 -20.01 13.89
N ALA A 167 2.48 -18.80 14.45
CA ALA A 167 2.10 -17.57 13.77
C ALA A 167 3.17 -16.45 13.86
N PRO A 168 4.46 -16.70 13.52
CA PRO A 168 5.51 -15.69 13.56
C PRO A 168 5.11 -14.42 12.82
N LEU A 169 5.37 -13.28 13.47
CA LEU A 169 5.14 -11.97 12.91
C LEU A 169 6.20 -11.65 11.87
N TYR A 170 5.79 -10.99 10.79
CA TYR A 170 6.69 -10.34 9.85
C TYR A 170 7.28 -9.05 10.44
N ALA A 171 6.45 -8.29 11.16
CA ALA A 171 6.91 -7.09 11.85
C ALA A 171 6.01 -6.73 13.04
N VAL A 172 6.56 -5.97 13.99
CA VAL A 172 5.84 -5.35 15.11
C VAL A 172 6.03 -3.83 15.09
N SER A 173 4.96 -3.08 15.31
CA SER A 173 5.02 -1.62 15.46
C SER A 173 5.33 -1.21 16.89
N ILE A 174 5.91 -0.03 17.08
CA ILE A 174 6.12 0.54 18.41
C ILE A 174 4.83 1.12 19.00
N GLN A 175 4.00 1.76 18.17
CA GLN A 175 2.80 2.47 18.62
C GLN A 175 1.90 2.78 17.43
N ASN A 176 0.60 2.49 17.55
CA ASN A 176 -0.42 3.03 16.65
C ASN A 176 -0.66 4.52 16.94
N GLU A 177 -0.56 5.37 15.91
CA GLU A 177 -0.96 6.78 15.92
C GLU A 177 -0.48 7.56 17.17
N PRO A 178 0.84 7.69 17.36
CA PRO A 178 1.42 8.35 18.54
C PRO A 178 1.03 9.84 18.66
N ASP A 179 0.50 10.43 17.59
CA ASP A 179 0.29 11.86 17.38
C ASP A 179 -1.19 12.27 17.29
N ILE A 180 -2.13 11.41 17.71
CA ILE A 180 -3.55 11.75 17.80
C ILE A 180 -4.14 11.49 19.19
N THR A 181 -5.10 12.33 19.58
CA THR A 181 -5.88 12.17 20.82
C THR A 181 -7.23 11.52 20.52
N VAL A 182 -7.50 10.39 21.15
CA VAL A 182 -8.71 9.58 20.93
C VAL A 182 -9.28 9.07 22.25
N SER A 183 -10.49 8.50 22.22
CA SER A 183 -11.23 8.00 23.39
C SER A 183 -11.17 6.48 23.57
N TYR A 184 -10.33 5.78 22.79
CA TYR A 184 -10.06 4.35 22.90
C TYR A 184 -8.58 4.10 23.21
N GLU A 185 -8.15 2.84 23.26
CA GLU A 185 -6.76 2.47 23.55
C GLU A 185 -5.79 3.34 22.74
N SER A 186 -4.90 4.05 23.44
CA SER A 186 -4.02 5.03 22.83
C SER A 186 -2.86 5.33 23.77
N CYS A 187 -1.74 5.80 23.22
CA CYS A 187 -0.63 6.33 23.99
C CYS A 187 0.12 7.34 23.13
N HIS A 188 0.30 8.54 23.65
CA HIS A 188 1.05 9.57 22.97
C HIS A 188 2.56 9.33 23.08
N TRP A 189 3.25 9.62 21.99
CA TRP A 189 4.70 9.68 21.95
C TRP A 189 5.14 10.93 21.21
N SER A 190 6.18 11.60 21.69
CA SER A 190 6.90 12.57 20.86
C SER A 190 7.84 11.85 19.88
N ALA A 191 8.23 12.55 18.81
CA ALA A 191 9.22 12.04 17.86
C ALA A 191 10.56 11.69 18.54
N GLU A 192 10.97 12.49 19.54
CA GLU A 192 12.16 12.28 20.35
C GLU A 192 12.04 11.04 21.24
N GLN A 193 10.90 10.84 21.88
CA GLN A 193 10.65 9.64 22.69
C GLN A 193 10.77 8.37 21.84
N MET A 194 10.18 8.38 20.65
CA MET A 194 10.25 7.25 19.71
C MET A 194 11.68 6.99 19.23
N ARG A 195 12.42 8.06 18.88
CA ARG A 195 13.85 7.97 18.55
C ARG A 195 14.66 7.39 19.70
N ASP A 196 14.46 7.88 20.92
CA ASP A 196 15.25 7.45 22.07
C ASP A 196 14.93 6.01 22.49
N PHE A 197 13.67 5.59 22.39
CA PHE A 197 13.29 4.19 22.53
C PHE A 197 14.03 3.29 21.53
N LEU A 198 14.00 3.62 20.24
CA LEU A 198 14.70 2.86 19.21
C LEU A 198 16.21 2.86 19.42
N ARG A 199 16.79 4.03 19.70
CA ARG A 199 18.22 4.21 19.93
C ARG A 199 18.73 3.37 21.10
N LEU A 200 18.01 3.36 22.22
CA LEU A 200 18.45 2.73 23.46
C LEU A 200 18.04 1.26 23.56
N HIS A 201 16.85 0.91 23.05
CA HIS A 201 16.20 -0.36 23.35
C HIS A 201 15.68 -1.12 22.12
N GLY A 202 15.72 -0.52 20.92
CA GLY A 202 15.23 -1.19 19.70
C GLY A 202 15.95 -2.51 19.41
N HIS A 203 17.23 -2.62 19.75
CA HIS A 203 18.03 -3.84 19.61
C HIS A 203 17.54 -5.03 20.46
N LEU A 204 16.63 -4.81 21.41
CA LEU A 204 16.02 -5.88 22.22
C LEU A 204 14.87 -6.59 21.47
N ILE A 205 14.37 -6.00 20.39
CA ILE A 205 13.37 -6.62 19.51
C ILE A 205 14.13 -7.40 18.43
N THR A 206 14.17 -8.71 18.58
CA THR A 206 15.01 -9.63 17.79
C THR A 206 14.22 -10.71 17.06
N GLU A 207 12.96 -10.95 17.47
CA GLU A 207 12.12 -12.03 16.94
C GLU A 207 11.43 -11.65 15.62
N THR A 208 11.42 -10.36 15.26
CA THR A 208 10.70 -9.83 14.10
C THR A 208 11.23 -8.45 13.69
N LEU A 209 10.79 -7.93 12.55
CA LEU A 209 11.13 -6.58 12.08
C LEU A 209 10.41 -5.50 12.91
N VAL A 210 11.00 -4.31 13.00
CA VAL A 210 10.45 -3.17 13.74
C VAL A 210 9.85 -2.14 12.78
N MET A 211 8.61 -1.73 13.04
CA MET A 211 7.91 -0.65 12.32
C MET A 211 7.68 0.55 13.23
N ALA A 212 7.79 1.75 12.67
CA ALA A 212 7.47 3.02 13.33
C ALA A 212 7.36 4.13 12.26
N PRO A 213 6.77 5.29 12.55
CA PRO A 213 6.06 5.67 13.78
C PRO A 213 4.56 5.35 13.75
N GLU A 214 4.00 4.89 12.63
CA GLU A 214 2.54 4.81 12.39
C GLU A 214 1.79 6.11 12.72
N SER A 215 2.37 7.25 12.33
CA SER A 215 1.72 8.56 12.45
C SER A 215 0.37 8.57 11.72
N PHE A 216 -0.64 9.19 12.32
CA PHE A 216 -2.03 9.28 11.84
C PHE A 216 -2.14 9.80 10.38
N ASN A 217 -1.26 10.71 10.01
CA ASN A 217 -1.23 11.35 8.70
C ASN A 217 0.16 11.30 8.07
N PHE A 218 0.90 10.21 8.28
CA PHE A 218 2.23 9.99 7.74
C PHE A 218 3.18 11.17 7.99
N ASN A 219 3.09 11.80 9.17
CA ASN A 219 3.89 12.95 9.51
C ASN A 219 5.39 12.61 9.47
N GLN A 220 6.04 13.03 8.40
CA GLN A 220 7.45 12.73 8.16
C GLN A 220 8.37 13.31 9.25
N ASN A 221 7.91 14.26 10.09
CA ASN A 221 8.71 14.75 11.21
C ASN A 221 9.06 13.63 12.21
N PHE A 222 8.11 12.72 12.50
CA PHE A 222 8.37 11.60 13.41
C PHE A 222 9.45 10.67 12.85
N SER A 223 9.29 10.24 11.60
CA SER A 223 10.24 9.35 10.93
C SER A 223 11.57 10.05 10.64
N ASN A 224 11.59 11.34 10.29
CA ASN A 224 12.82 12.11 10.13
C ASN A 224 13.64 12.13 11.42
N THR A 225 12.99 12.35 12.57
CA THR A 225 13.67 12.38 13.87
C THR A 225 14.32 11.04 14.23
N ILE A 226 13.71 9.93 13.82
CA ILE A 226 14.29 8.59 13.97
C ILE A 226 15.44 8.39 12.98
N LEU A 227 15.19 8.65 11.69
CA LEU A 227 16.11 8.40 10.59
C LEU A 227 17.39 9.25 10.67
N GLN A 228 17.32 10.46 11.23
CA GLN A 228 18.48 11.33 11.44
C GLN A 228 19.38 10.89 12.61
N ASN A 229 18.97 9.90 13.40
CA ASN A 229 19.81 9.28 14.42
C ASN A 229 20.28 7.90 13.95
N ALA A 230 21.59 7.73 13.72
CA ALA A 230 22.14 6.52 13.12
C ALA A 230 21.78 5.22 13.87
N GLN A 231 21.82 5.24 15.21
CA GLN A 231 21.51 4.06 16.02
C GLN A 231 20.01 3.75 16.03
N ALA A 232 19.15 4.77 16.12
CA ALA A 232 17.70 4.57 16.02
C ALA A 232 17.31 4.05 14.63
N ALA A 233 17.90 4.62 13.57
CA ALA A 233 17.69 4.20 12.20
C ALA A 233 18.19 2.77 11.93
N ALA A 234 19.28 2.33 12.58
CA ALA A 234 19.76 0.96 12.49
C ALA A 234 18.78 -0.05 13.10
N ASN A 235 18.02 0.36 14.12
CA ASN A 235 17.03 -0.47 14.82
C ASN A 235 15.60 -0.35 14.25
N LEU A 236 15.39 0.42 13.17
CA LEU A 236 14.10 0.55 12.49
C LEU A 236 14.16 -0.14 11.14
N ASP A 237 13.25 -1.07 10.85
CA ASP A 237 13.23 -1.76 9.55
C ASP A 237 12.29 -1.09 8.55
N ILE A 238 11.11 -0.65 9.03
CA ILE A 238 10.02 -0.17 8.17
C ILE A 238 9.52 1.18 8.68
N VAL A 239 9.50 2.17 7.78
CA VAL A 239 8.80 3.43 8.02
C VAL A 239 7.33 3.24 7.70
N ALA A 240 6.51 3.20 8.74
CA ALA A 240 5.07 2.97 8.66
C ALA A 240 4.28 4.23 9.02
N GLY A 241 3.11 4.39 8.41
CA GLY A 241 2.24 5.55 8.62
C GLY A 241 0.83 5.30 8.10
N HIS A 242 -0.11 6.09 8.59
CA HIS A 242 -1.48 6.16 8.10
C HIS A 242 -1.62 7.39 7.22
N ILE A 243 -2.72 7.53 6.48
CA ILE A 243 -2.93 8.68 5.57
C ILE A 243 -4.25 9.40 5.84
N TYR A 244 -4.69 9.41 7.09
CA TYR A 244 -5.90 10.12 7.48
C TYR A 244 -5.70 11.64 7.36
N GLY A 245 -6.60 12.30 6.63
CA GLY A 245 -6.55 13.75 6.43
C GLY A 245 -5.35 14.25 5.62
N GLY A 246 -4.48 13.38 5.10
CA GLY A 246 -3.31 13.76 4.31
C GLY A 246 -2.10 12.84 4.52
N GLY A 247 -0.91 13.36 4.25
CA GLY A 247 0.36 12.66 4.54
C GLY A 247 1.00 11.91 3.38
N LEU A 248 0.20 11.47 2.42
CA LEU A 248 0.70 10.79 1.22
C LEU A 248 1.60 11.74 0.44
N ALA A 249 2.89 11.43 0.46
CA ALA A 249 3.92 12.19 -0.25
C ALA A 249 5.12 11.29 -0.56
N ASP A 250 5.92 11.72 -1.52
CA ASP A 250 7.21 11.12 -1.77
C ASP A 250 8.11 11.24 -0.51
N TYR A 251 8.92 10.23 -0.22
CA TYR A 251 9.82 10.26 0.94
C TYR A 251 11.25 9.80 0.60
N PRO A 252 12.07 10.67 -0.01
CA PRO A 252 13.43 10.34 -0.43
C PRO A 252 14.34 9.87 0.70
N LEU A 253 14.29 10.51 1.88
CA LEU A 253 15.19 10.18 2.99
C LEU A 253 15.07 8.70 3.38
N ALA A 254 13.85 8.21 3.64
CA ALA A 254 13.60 6.82 3.98
C ALA A 254 14.17 5.86 2.92
N ARG A 255 13.95 6.15 1.62
CA ARG A 255 14.47 5.31 0.53
C ARG A 255 15.98 5.34 0.42
N THR A 256 16.63 6.49 0.57
CA THR A 256 18.10 6.59 0.57
C THR A 256 18.73 5.84 1.74
N MET A 257 17.98 5.67 2.83
CA MET A 257 18.37 4.87 3.98
C MET A 257 17.98 3.39 3.85
N GLY A 258 17.47 2.96 2.69
CA GLY A 258 17.08 1.58 2.43
C GLY A 258 15.84 1.13 3.22
N LYS A 259 15.05 2.06 3.75
CA LYS A 259 13.83 1.74 4.51
C LYS A 259 12.63 1.59 3.59
N GLU A 260 11.83 0.57 3.85
CA GLU A 260 10.54 0.41 3.18
C GLU A 260 9.53 1.41 3.75
N LEU A 261 8.58 1.82 2.90
CA LEU A 261 7.47 2.69 3.26
C LEU A 261 6.17 1.90 3.23
N TRP A 262 5.45 1.84 4.34
CA TRP A 262 4.21 1.07 4.45
C TRP A 262 3.06 1.98 4.89
N MET A 263 1.98 2.00 4.11
CA MET A 263 0.71 2.58 4.57
C MET A 263 -0.07 1.49 5.30
N THR A 264 -0.17 1.62 6.63
CA THR A 264 -0.61 0.53 7.50
C THR A 264 -2.05 0.63 7.99
N GLU A 265 -2.72 1.77 7.76
CA GLU A 265 -4.13 1.94 8.05
C GLU A 265 -4.74 3.11 7.27
N ILE A 266 -5.93 2.87 6.73
CA ILE A 266 -6.84 3.89 6.23
C ILE A 266 -8.26 3.32 6.18
N LEU A 267 -9.27 4.18 6.31
CA LEU A 267 -10.66 3.84 6.03
C LEU A 267 -11.39 5.02 5.40
N ASP A 268 -12.47 4.72 4.68
CA ASP A 268 -13.52 5.64 4.30
C ASP A 268 -14.87 4.98 4.56
N LEU A 269 -15.82 5.75 5.09
CA LEU A 269 -17.15 5.27 5.47
C LEU A 269 -18.15 5.31 4.31
N ASP A 270 -17.90 6.10 3.27
CA ASP A 270 -18.74 6.10 2.07
C ASP A 270 -18.63 4.72 1.41
N THR A 271 -19.76 4.15 0.99
CA THR A 271 -19.82 2.80 0.39
C THR A 271 -20.24 2.83 -1.07
N THR A 272 -20.42 4.02 -1.63
CA THR A 272 -20.72 4.21 -3.04
C THR A 272 -19.56 3.70 -3.90
N PHE A 273 -19.88 3.30 -5.13
CA PHE A 273 -18.85 2.90 -6.07
C PHE A 273 -17.94 4.06 -6.48
N ALA A 274 -18.48 5.29 -6.51
CA ALA A 274 -17.68 6.49 -6.75
C ALA A 274 -16.55 6.60 -5.72
N ASP A 275 -16.85 6.38 -4.44
CA ASP A 275 -15.84 6.36 -3.39
C ASP A 275 -14.88 5.15 -3.50
N ALA A 276 -15.40 3.97 -3.86
CA ALA A 276 -14.52 2.83 -4.13
C ALA A 276 -13.49 3.14 -5.24
N LEU A 277 -13.82 3.94 -6.26
CA LEU A 277 -12.85 4.42 -7.24
C LEU A 277 -11.87 5.44 -6.67
N LEU A 278 -12.26 6.25 -5.68
CA LEU A 278 -11.31 7.08 -4.93
C LEU A 278 -10.33 6.22 -4.12
N THR A 279 -10.78 5.09 -3.57
CA THR A 279 -9.88 4.10 -2.96
C THR A 279 -8.89 3.56 -4.00
N ALA A 280 -9.32 3.26 -5.23
CA ALA A 280 -8.42 2.84 -6.31
C ALA A 280 -7.36 3.91 -6.62
N ARG A 281 -7.79 5.17 -6.66
CA ARG A 281 -6.90 6.31 -6.88
C ARG A 281 -5.89 6.46 -5.74
N GLN A 282 -6.32 6.33 -4.50
CA GLN A 282 -5.45 6.39 -3.32
C GLN A 282 -4.42 5.25 -3.31
N MET A 283 -4.83 4.03 -3.64
CA MET A 283 -3.91 2.90 -3.79
C MET A 283 -2.87 3.18 -4.89
N HIS A 284 -3.30 3.69 -6.05
CA HIS A 284 -2.39 4.12 -7.12
C HIS A 284 -1.38 5.16 -6.63
N ASP A 285 -1.84 6.23 -5.96
CA ASP A 285 -0.96 7.30 -5.47
C ASP A 285 0.01 6.77 -4.39
N CYS A 286 -0.41 5.84 -3.53
CA CYS A 286 0.49 5.17 -2.59
C CYS A 286 1.64 4.45 -3.31
N MET A 287 1.34 3.75 -4.41
CA MET A 287 2.36 3.04 -5.19
C MET A 287 3.23 3.98 -6.02
N VAL A 288 2.65 5.02 -6.62
CA VAL A 288 3.32 5.87 -7.61
C VAL A 288 3.99 7.09 -6.98
N VAL A 289 3.26 7.82 -6.12
CA VAL A 289 3.75 9.05 -5.47
C VAL A 289 4.51 8.71 -4.20
N GLY A 290 3.92 7.93 -3.30
CA GLY A 290 4.56 7.54 -2.04
C GLY A 290 5.69 6.54 -2.20
N GLN A 291 5.64 5.74 -3.27
CA GLN A 291 6.50 4.56 -3.46
C GLN A 291 6.39 3.57 -2.29
N TYR A 292 5.18 3.40 -1.78
CA TYR A 292 4.89 2.49 -0.68
C TYR A 292 4.99 1.04 -1.16
N SER A 293 5.55 0.20 -0.30
CA SER A 293 5.71 -1.24 -0.50
C SER A 293 4.49 -2.02 -0.02
N ALA A 294 3.67 -1.43 0.85
CA ALA A 294 2.43 -2.01 1.34
C ALA A 294 1.30 -0.97 1.48
N TYR A 295 0.07 -1.44 1.31
CA TYR A 295 -1.16 -0.69 1.54
C TYR A 295 -2.13 -1.55 2.34
N LEU A 296 -2.56 -1.08 3.51
CA LEU A 296 -3.46 -1.80 4.40
C LEU A 296 -4.71 -0.97 4.69
N TRP A 297 -5.87 -1.57 4.44
CA TRP A 297 -7.13 -1.03 4.91
C TRP A 297 -7.26 -1.19 6.43
N TRP A 298 -8.23 -0.52 7.03
CA TRP A 298 -8.62 -0.79 8.41
C TRP A 298 -9.38 -2.13 8.51
N TYR A 299 -10.60 -2.18 9.02
CA TYR A 299 -11.31 -3.45 9.19
C TYR A 299 -11.59 -4.18 7.86
N LEU A 300 -11.09 -5.41 7.76
CA LEU A 300 -11.30 -6.29 6.61
C LEU A 300 -12.75 -6.75 6.47
N ARG A 301 -13.44 -6.98 7.59
CA ARG A 301 -14.87 -7.26 7.64
C ARG A 301 -15.61 -6.12 8.31
N ARG A 302 -16.29 -5.31 7.50
CA ARG A 302 -17.12 -4.19 7.96
C ARG A 302 -18.00 -3.70 6.81
N PHE A 303 -19.07 -2.96 7.10
CA PHE A 303 -19.91 -2.37 6.04
C PHE A 303 -19.11 -1.49 5.04
N TYR A 304 -18.02 -0.87 5.49
CA TYR A 304 -17.06 -0.13 4.67
C TYR A 304 -15.79 -0.92 4.31
N GLY A 305 -15.68 -2.17 4.75
CA GLY A 305 -14.52 -3.02 4.51
C GLY A 305 -14.54 -3.65 3.12
N PRO A 306 -13.48 -4.38 2.75
CA PRO A 306 -13.46 -5.21 1.55
C PRO A 306 -14.50 -6.35 1.58
N ILE A 307 -14.89 -6.84 2.76
CA ILE A 307 -16.02 -7.74 2.98
C ILE A 307 -17.06 -7.07 3.87
N GLY A 308 -18.32 -7.11 3.47
CA GLY A 308 -19.45 -6.59 4.24
C GLY A 308 -19.80 -7.47 5.44
N GLU A 309 -20.66 -6.98 6.33
CA GLU A 309 -21.15 -7.78 7.46
C GLU A 309 -21.89 -9.05 7.02
N ASP A 310 -22.49 -9.01 5.81
CA ASP A 310 -23.17 -10.14 5.16
C ASP A 310 -22.21 -11.18 4.55
N GLY A 311 -20.89 -11.00 4.71
CA GLY A 311 -19.85 -11.90 4.19
C GLY A 311 -19.60 -11.75 2.69
N ARG A 312 -20.26 -10.81 2.00
CA ARG A 312 -20.04 -10.59 0.57
C ARG A 312 -18.92 -9.58 0.33
N VAL A 313 -18.19 -9.78 -0.76
CA VAL A 313 -17.19 -8.84 -1.22
C VAL A 313 -17.85 -7.53 -1.65
N THR A 314 -17.40 -6.41 -1.09
CA THR A 314 -17.88 -5.08 -1.44
C THR A 314 -17.22 -4.56 -2.72
N LYS A 315 -17.72 -3.46 -3.29
CA LYS A 315 -17.04 -2.79 -4.41
C LYS A 315 -15.62 -2.35 -4.07
N ARG A 316 -15.39 -1.93 -2.83
CA ARG A 316 -14.04 -1.62 -2.33
C ARG A 316 -13.15 -2.86 -2.31
N GLY A 317 -13.68 -4.01 -1.89
CA GLY A 317 -12.97 -5.28 -1.96
C GLY A 317 -12.54 -5.65 -3.39
N TRP A 318 -13.43 -5.48 -4.38
CA TRP A 318 -13.09 -5.71 -5.79
C TRP A 318 -12.04 -4.72 -6.32
N VAL A 319 -12.12 -3.45 -5.91
CA VAL A 319 -11.09 -2.45 -6.22
C VAL A 319 -9.73 -2.87 -5.65
N MET A 320 -9.67 -3.28 -4.37
CA MET A 320 -8.43 -3.76 -3.78
C MET A 320 -7.89 -5.00 -4.50
N ALA A 321 -8.78 -5.92 -4.91
CA ALA A 321 -8.42 -7.14 -5.63
C ALA A 321 -7.79 -6.91 -7.02
N ASN A 322 -8.04 -5.77 -7.67
CA ASN A 322 -7.33 -5.38 -8.90
C ASN A 322 -5.82 -5.19 -8.65
N PHE A 323 -5.43 -4.82 -7.44
CA PHE A 323 -4.03 -4.78 -7.06
C PHE A 323 -3.59 -6.12 -6.48
N SER A 324 -4.22 -6.55 -5.40
CA SER A 324 -3.72 -7.63 -4.54
C SER A 324 -3.70 -9.00 -5.23
N LYS A 325 -4.68 -9.31 -6.07
CA LYS A 325 -4.76 -10.61 -6.75
C LYS A 325 -3.67 -10.80 -7.80
N PHE A 326 -3.22 -9.71 -8.42
CA PHE A 326 -2.33 -9.75 -9.59
C PHE A 326 -0.90 -9.31 -9.26
N ILE A 327 -0.74 -8.33 -8.38
CA ILE A 327 0.56 -7.83 -7.93
C ILE A 327 0.96 -8.59 -6.66
N ARG A 328 1.73 -9.67 -6.84
CA ARG A 328 2.08 -10.59 -5.75
C ARG A 328 3.33 -10.10 -5.00
N PRO A 329 3.52 -10.51 -3.73
CA PRO A 329 4.72 -10.16 -2.98
C PRO A 329 6.01 -10.49 -3.74
N GLY A 330 6.93 -9.54 -3.77
CA GLY A 330 8.19 -9.65 -4.51
C GLY A 330 8.18 -9.03 -5.90
N TYR A 331 7.03 -8.57 -6.40
CA TYR A 331 6.95 -7.80 -7.64
C TYR A 331 7.63 -6.45 -7.45
N PHE A 332 8.18 -5.87 -8.50
CA PHE A 332 8.70 -4.50 -8.47
C PHE A 332 7.73 -3.58 -9.18
N ARG A 333 7.45 -2.40 -8.62
CA ARG A 333 6.86 -1.33 -9.44
C ARG A 333 7.89 -0.92 -10.49
N ILE A 334 7.46 -0.77 -11.73
CA ILE A 334 8.31 -0.32 -12.85
C ILE A 334 7.83 1.02 -13.38
N ALA A 335 8.69 1.72 -14.14
CA ALA A 335 8.33 2.99 -14.74
C ALA A 335 7.25 2.83 -15.80
N ALA A 336 6.25 3.71 -15.74
CA ALA A 336 5.18 3.81 -16.72
C ALA A 336 4.72 5.27 -16.87
N THR A 337 4.12 5.64 -18.00
CA THR A 337 3.35 6.88 -18.12
C THR A 337 2.22 6.85 -17.09
N VAL A 338 2.26 7.72 -16.08
CA VAL A 338 1.35 7.64 -14.92
C VAL A 338 -0.02 8.27 -15.15
N ASN A 339 -0.10 9.30 -15.97
CA ASN A 339 -1.33 10.02 -16.31
C ASN A 339 -1.29 10.40 -17.80
N PRO A 340 -1.62 9.45 -18.70
CA PRO A 340 -1.53 9.68 -20.15
C PRO A 340 -2.56 10.71 -20.63
N SER A 341 -3.72 10.79 -19.96
CA SER A 341 -4.79 11.73 -20.31
C SER A 341 -5.66 12.01 -19.07
N PRO A 342 -6.38 13.16 -19.03
CA PRO A 342 -7.16 13.54 -17.85
C PRO A 342 -8.14 12.44 -17.40
N GLY A 343 -8.03 12.03 -16.14
CA GLY A 343 -8.86 10.98 -15.55
C GLY A 343 -8.31 9.56 -15.72
N ILE A 344 -7.23 9.37 -16.48
CA ILE A 344 -6.56 8.08 -16.60
C ILE A 344 -5.34 8.05 -15.69
N HIS A 345 -5.25 7.02 -14.84
CA HIS A 345 -4.10 6.81 -13.96
C HIS A 345 -3.57 5.39 -14.13
N VAL A 346 -2.26 5.24 -14.39
CA VAL A 346 -1.66 3.95 -14.73
C VAL A 346 -0.42 3.66 -13.89
N SER A 347 -0.36 2.45 -13.34
CA SER A 347 0.83 1.91 -12.68
C SER A 347 1.16 0.54 -13.26
N ALA A 348 2.44 0.18 -13.30
CA ALA A 348 2.89 -1.10 -13.84
C ALA A 348 3.86 -1.79 -12.89
N TYR A 349 3.82 -3.12 -12.91
CA TYR A 349 4.55 -3.99 -11.97
C TYR A 349 5.13 -5.18 -12.73
N GLU A 350 6.38 -5.51 -12.41
CA GLU A 350 7.08 -6.65 -12.98
C GLU A 350 7.10 -7.81 -11.99
N GLY A 351 6.65 -8.97 -12.44
CA GLY A 351 6.79 -10.25 -11.75
C GLY A 351 7.53 -11.28 -12.61
N PRO A 352 7.64 -12.53 -12.13
CA PRO A 352 8.26 -13.61 -12.89
C PRO A 352 7.50 -13.84 -14.21
N ASN A 353 8.17 -13.57 -15.34
CA ASN A 353 7.64 -13.73 -16.70
C ASN A 353 6.30 -13.03 -16.98
N ARG A 354 5.98 -11.95 -16.26
CA ARG A 354 4.77 -11.16 -16.53
C ARG A 354 4.90 -9.71 -16.13
N ILE A 355 4.10 -8.88 -16.80
CA ILE A 355 3.83 -7.49 -16.39
C ILE A 355 2.36 -7.37 -16.00
N VAL A 356 2.11 -6.68 -14.90
CA VAL A 356 0.77 -6.29 -14.46
C VAL A 356 0.65 -4.79 -14.60
N ILE A 357 -0.39 -4.33 -15.29
CA ILE A 357 -0.73 -2.92 -15.43
C ILE A 357 -2.07 -2.70 -14.74
N VAL A 358 -2.16 -1.72 -13.86
CA VAL A 358 -3.42 -1.28 -13.26
C VAL A 358 -3.75 0.10 -13.80
N ALA A 359 -4.86 0.20 -14.53
CA ALA A 359 -5.35 1.41 -15.18
C ALA A 359 -6.72 1.82 -14.62
N LEU A 360 -6.78 2.99 -14.00
CA LEU A 360 -8.00 3.63 -13.54
C LEU A 360 -8.49 4.60 -14.62
N ASN A 361 -9.75 4.47 -15.03
CA ASN A 361 -10.47 5.48 -15.78
C ASN A 361 -11.54 6.11 -14.88
N SER A 362 -11.30 7.33 -14.40
CA SER A 362 -12.27 8.08 -13.61
C SER A 362 -13.23 8.93 -14.45
N ALA A 363 -13.07 8.95 -15.78
CA ALA A 363 -13.95 9.68 -16.67
C ALA A 363 -15.31 8.99 -16.81
N ASN A 364 -16.33 9.77 -17.17
CA ASN A 364 -17.70 9.31 -17.41
C ASN A 364 -17.93 8.74 -18.82
N HIS A 365 -16.86 8.47 -19.57
CA HIS A 365 -16.90 7.89 -20.91
C HIS A 365 -15.78 6.87 -21.07
N ASN A 366 -15.94 5.97 -22.04
CA ASN A 366 -14.91 4.98 -22.35
C ASN A 366 -13.69 5.67 -22.99
N VAL A 367 -12.49 5.20 -22.67
CA VAL A 367 -11.23 5.73 -23.23
C VAL A 367 -10.49 4.60 -23.94
N GLN A 368 -10.27 4.76 -25.24
CA GLN A 368 -9.38 3.88 -26.00
C GLN A 368 -7.94 4.25 -25.65
N GLN A 369 -7.22 3.37 -24.95
CA GLN A 369 -5.87 3.62 -24.48
C GLN A 369 -4.86 2.72 -25.20
N SER A 370 -3.85 3.34 -25.80
CA SER A 370 -2.69 2.67 -26.39
C SER A 370 -1.64 2.38 -25.31
N PHE A 371 -1.02 1.20 -25.38
CA PHE A 371 0.05 0.76 -24.50
C PHE A 371 1.25 0.27 -25.31
N GLN A 372 2.44 0.54 -24.79
CA GLN A 372 3.71 0.13 -25.38
C GLN A 372 4.66 -0.35 -24.29
N VAL A 373 4.99 -1.64 -24.30
CA VAL A 373 6.03 -2.21 -23.44
C VAL A 373 7.39 -2.08 -24.14
N GLN A 374 8.38 -1.54 -23.43
CA GLN A 374 9.72 -1.29 -23.98
C GLN A 374 10.69 -2.42 -23.65
N GLY A 375 11.46 -2.86 -24.65
CA GLY A 375 12.58 -3.79 -24.48
C GLY A 375 12.21 -5.20 -23.99
N ARG A 376 10.92 -5.56 -24.01
CA ARG A 376 10.43 -6.91 -23.71
C ARG A 376 9.22 -7.24 -24.57
N SER A 377 9.12 -8.51 -24.95
CA SER A 377 8.00 -9.03 -25.71
C SER A 377 7.16 -9.95 -24.83
N TYR A 378 5.85 -9.81 -24.97
CA TYR A 378 4.84 -10.69 -24.41
C TYR A 378 3.94 -11.09 -25.56
N THR A 379 3.34 -12.27 -25.47
CA THR A 379 2.58 -12.83 -26.59
C THR A 379 1.12 -12.42 -26.51
N HIS A 380 0.58 -12.33 -25.30
CA HIS A 380 -0.83 -12.04 -25.07
C HIS A 380 -1.01 -11.22 -23.81
N PHE A 381 -2.20 -10.66 -23.66
CA PHE A 381 -2.68 -10.12 -22.39
C PHE A 381 -4.06 -10.64 -22.05
N THR A 382 -4.41 -10.60 -20.78
CA THR A 382 -5.78 -10.71 -20.26
C THR A 382 -6.11 -9.49 -19.41
N SER A 383 -7.38 -9.10 -19.36
CA SER A 383 -7.84 -7.96 -18.55
C SER A 383 -8.81 -8.41 -17.47
N HIS A 384 -8.87 -7.68 -16.37
CA HIS A 384 -9.85 -7.89 -15.30
C HIS A 384 -10.41 -6.53 -14.90
N THR A 385 -11.71 -6.33 -15.08
CA THR A 385 -12.34 -5.00 -14.93
C THR A 385 -13.32 -4.97 -13.77
N THR A 386 -13.25 -3.92 -12.96
CA THR A 386 -14.22 -3.56 -11.93
C THR A 386 -14.84 -2.22 -12.27
N SER A 387 -16.17 -2.18 -12.30
CA SER A 387 -16.99 -1.00 -12.59
C SER A 387 -18.22 -1.03 -11.67
N GLN A 388 -19.20 -0.14 -11.87
CA GLN A 388 -20.48 -0.23 -11.15
C GLN A 388 -21.14 -1.61 -11.34
N THR A 389 -21.07 -2.18 -12.54
CA THR A 389 -21.74 -3.43 -12.91
C THR A 389 -20.82 -4.64 -12.96
N GLN A 390 -19.50 -4.44 -12.98
CA GLN A 390 -18.52 -5.52 -13.07
C GLN A 390 -17.74 -5.68 -11.76
N ASN A 391 -17.50 -6.94 -11.38
CA ASN A 391 -16.68 -7.32 -10.22
C ASN A 391 -15.51 -8.17 -10.73
N LEU A 392 -14.38 -7.54 -11.03
CA LEU A 392 -13.15 -8.20 -11.50
C LEU A 392 -13.41 -9.16 -12.70
N VAL A 393 -14.27 -8.73 -13.63
CA VAL A 393 -14.68 -9.53 -14.78
C VAL A 393 -13.50 -9.72 -15.72
N MET A 394 -13.15 -10.98 -15.98
CA MET A 394 -12.07 -11.37 -16.88
C MET A 394 -12.49 -11.15 -18.35
N GLY A 395 -11.63 -10.51 -19.14
CA GLY A 395 -11.76 -10.36 -20.58
C GLY A 395 -11.11 -11.51 -21.35
N ASN A 396 -11.28 -11.48 -22.68
CA ASN A 396 -10.64 -12.46 -23.56
C ASN A 396 -9.11 -12.36 -23.52
N ARG A 397 -8.44 -13.47 -23.81
CA ARG A 397 -7.00 -13.48 -24.08
C ARG A 397 -6.75 -12.88 -25.46
N THR A 398 -6.01 -11.77 -25.52
CA THR A 398 -5.79 -10.99 -26.75
C THR A 398 -4.30 -10.96 -27.08
N ALA A 399 -3.95 -11.12 -28.36
CA ALA A 399 -2.56 -11.07 -28.81
C ALA A 399 -1.96 -9.67 -28.63
N VAL A 400 -0.68 -9.62 -28.28
CA VAL A 400 0.14 -8.39 -28.24
C VAL A 400 1.02 -8.38 -29.48
N SER A 401 1.22 -7.21 -30.08
CA SER A 401 2.15 -7.07 -31.21
C SER A 401 3.56 -7.55 -30.80
N PRO A 402 4.35 -8.15 -31.70
CA PRO A 402 5.76 -8.47 -31.44
C PRO A 402 6.58 -7.28 -30.94
N SER A 403 6.20 -6.05 -31.33
CA SER A 403 6.79 -4.79 -30.87
C SER A 403 6.39 -4.38 -29.44
N GLY A 404 5.54 -5.14 -28.75
CA GLY A 404 5.02 -4.82 -27.41
C GLY A 404 3.86 -3.83 -27.39
N GLN A 405 3.27 -3.53 -28.56
CA GLN A 405 2.12 -2.65 -28.73
C GLN A 405 0.79 -3.39 -28.57
N PHE A 406 -0.15 -2.74 -27.89
CA PHE A 406 -1.55 -3.16 -27.87
C PHE A 406 -2.43 -1.97 -27.46
N SER A 407 -3.74 -2.09 -27.65
CA SER A 407 -4.70 -1.11 -27.17
C SER A 407 -5.81 -1.78 -26.39
N PHE A 408 -6.42 -1.03 -25.46
CA PHE A 408 -7.54 -1.51 -24.66
C PHE A 408 -8.58 -0.40 -24.48
N LEU A 409 -9.86 -0.74 -24.58
CA LEU A 409 -10.96 0.17 -24.29
C LEU A 409 -11.23 0.16 -22.78
N LEU A 410 -10.74 1.16 -22.05
CA LEU A 410 -11.00 1.34 -20.63
C LEU A 410 -12.45 1.82 -20.44
N PRO A 411 -13.36 1.03 -19.84
CA PRO A 411 -14.74 1.47 -19.63
C PRO A 411 -14.82 2.73 -18.75
N SER A 412 -15.88 3.51 -18.90
CA SER A 412 -16.15 4.66 -18.03
C SER A 412 -16.18 4.23 -16.55
N GLN A 413 -15.65 5.08 -15.67
CA GLN A 413 -15.65 4.88 -14.22
C GLN A 413 -15.27 3.45 -13.83
N SER A 414 -14.07 3.02 -14.22
CA SER A 414 -13.63 1.65 -14.04
C SER A 414 -12.17 1.55 -13.61
N LEU A 415 -11.85 0.45 -12.96
CA LEU A 415 -10.50 0.00 -12.70
C LEU A 415 -10.26 -1.28 -13.48
N THR A 416 -9.21 -1.31 -14.30
CA THR A 416 -8.85 -2.48 -15.09
C THR A 416 -7.42 -2.90 -14.79
N THR A 417 -7.25 -4.19 -14.53
CA THR A 417 -5.94 -4.82 -14.40
C THR A 417 -5.64 -5.65 -15.63
N ILE A 418 -4.56 -5.32 -16.34
CA ILE A 418 -4.09 -5.99 -17.55
C ILE A 418 -2.84 -6.80 -17.19
N VAL A 419 -2.86 -8.10 -17.47
CA VAL A 419 -1.75 -9.01 -17.21
C VAL A 419 -1.18 -9.47 -18.55
N LEU A 420 0.08 -9.16 -18.80
CA LEU A 420 0.83 -9.58 -20.00
C LEU A 420 1.67 -10.83 -19.72
N GLU A 421 1.65 -11.78 -20.65
CA GLU A 421 2.33 -13.09 -20.56
C GLU A 421 2.95 -13.56 -21.89
#